data_AF-A0A4R4SU74-F1
#
_entry.id   AF-A0A4R4SU74-F1
#
_cell.length_a   1.000
_cell.length_b   1.000
_cell.length_c   1.000
_cell.angle_alpha   90.00
_cell.angle_beta   90.00
_cell.angle_gamma   90.00
#
_symmetry.space_group_name_H-M   'P 1'
#
loop_
_entity.id
_entity.type
_entity.pdbx_description
1 polymer ?
#
loop_
_entity_poly.entity_id
_entity_poly.type
_entity_poly.pdbx_seq_one_letter_code
_entity_poly.pdbx_strand_id
1 'polypeptide(L)'
;MTAAVKSDRWAGPKGFIEAATAPASFVLGVLLMAFFMLVLPGVVIYTVVWGERAVATVEVCEQRKPMRDTEFLDCRGEWRFADGTRGSGHVSGVGRADIGREVPVRVGPIGPYAGGLDRSRHAVIPGALMWAATLPVVGVVFFFHFRARARARWVLAQVGEGTGSSVTGRRRFRDGRGRTLLRFRASARPPSALAGAGLGERRFATRRPFVAAHAPSEEIAFFAARLAGGFAVFAPGGRLTLVVRSVTHSPPRLELLAPDRTPLGRIVPYPGSEDQPGVAFSLTTETGEPVAVIVARFLRWTVVLHGDPPEPLCHAAMTFAFDALRLTK
;
A
#
# COMPACT_ATOMS: atom_id res chain seq x y z
N MET A 1 11.32 -54.84 -16.70
CA MET A 1 10.91 -54.05 -15.52
C MET A 1 11.24 -52.59 -15.79
N THR A 2 10.27 -51.84 -16.30
CA THR A 2 10.41 -50.42 -16.70
C THR A 2 9.65 -49.56 -15.70
N ALA A 3 10.39 -48.77 -14.91
CA ALA A 3 9.81 -47.84 -13.95
C ALA A 3 9.21 -46.63 -14.68
N ALA A 4 7.89 -46.51 -14.65
CA ALA A 4 7.16 -45.37 -15.19
C ALA A 4 7.34 -44.15 -14.27
N VAL A 5 8.01 -43.12 -14.79
CA VAL A 5 8.16 -41.81 -14.14
C VAL A 5 6.80 -41.11 -14.17
N LYS A 6 6.18 -40.97 -12.99
CA LYS A 6 4.93 -40.24 -12.80
C LYS A 6 5.19 -38.75 -12.93
N SER A 7 4.73 -38.14 -14.01
CA SER A 7 4.82 -36.69 -14.21
C SER A 7 3.79 -35.98 -13.30
N ASP A 8 4.27 -35.33 -12.24
CA ASP A 8 3.47 -34.40 -11.43
C ASP A 8 3.14 -33.15 -12.25
N ARG A 9 2.05 -33.24 -13.00
CA ARG A 9 1.54 -32.20 -13.89
C ARG A 9 0.46 -31.36 -13.20
N TRP A 10 0.68 -30.93 -11.95
CA TRP A 10 -0.20 -30.00 -11.23
C TRP A 10 0.60 -28.99 -10.39
N ALA A 11 1.57 -28.32 -11.03
CA ALA A 11 2.04 -27.02 -10.56
C ALA A 11 1.04 -25.94 -11.03
N GLY A 12 -0.10 -25.85 -10.34
CA GLY A 12 -1.07 -24.78 -10.54
C GLY A 12 -0.42 -23.41 -10.32
N PRO A 13 -0.84 -22.36 -11.06
CA PRO A 13 -0.09 -21.11 -11.18
C PRO A 13 -0.22 -20.28 -9.91
N LYS A 14 0.67 -20.48 -8.93
CA LYS A 14 0.87 -19.59 -7.77
C LYS A 14 1.66 -18.32 -8.12
N GLY A 15 1.80 -18.00 -9.41
CA GLY A 15 2.72 -16.99 -9.93
C GLY A 15 2.08 -15.70 -10.46
N PHE A 16 0.91 -15.28 -9.98
CA PHE A 16 0.23 -14.08 -10.52
C PHE A 16 -0.07 -12.96 -9.52
N ILE A 17 0.44 -13.02 -8.30
CA ILE A 17 0.42 -11.89 -7.36
C ILE A 17 1.84 -11.40 -7.07
N GLU A 18 2.61 -11.17 -8.13
CA GLU A 18 3.89 -10.45 -8.03
C GLU A 18 3.89 -9.23 -8.95
N ALA A 19 3.28 -8.16 -8.46
CA ALA A 19 3.61 -6.82 -8.87
C ALA A 19 3.66 -5.93 -7.63
N ALA A 20 4.85 -5.70 -7.08
CA ALA A 20 5.08 -4.79 -5.96
C ALA A 20 4.94 -3.28 -6.33
N THR A 21 4.19 -2.98 -7.40
CA THR A 21 3.57 -1.69 -7.71
C THR A 21 2.05 -1.71 -7.49
N ALA A 22 1.46 -2.89 -7.28
CA ALA A 22 0.04 -3.12 -7.13
C ALA A 22 -0.60 -2.57 -5.84
N PRO A 23 0.01 -2.47 -4.64
CA PRO A 23 -0.77 -2.07 -3.47
C PRO A 23 -1.17 -0.59 -3.53
N ALA A 24 -0.33 0.30 -4.07
CA ALA A 24 -0.70 1.72 -4.18
C ALA A 24 -1.74 1.95 -5.29
N SER A 25 -1.61 1.30 -6.45
CA SER A 25 -2.59 1.40 -7.53
C SER A 25 -3.90 0.67 -7.21
N PHE A 26 -3.83 -0.44 -6.46
CA PHE A 26 -5.00 -1.16 -5.96
C PHE A 26 -5.70 -0.34 -4.89
N VAL A 27 -4.98 0.21 -3.90
CA VAL A 27 -5.57 1.10 -2.89
C VAL A 27 -6.13 2.35 -3.56
N LEU A 28 -5.42 2.99 -4.50
CA LEU A 28 -5.95 4.13 -5.25
C LEU A 28 -7.19 3.74 -6.07
N GLY A 29 -7.17 2.58 -6.72
CA GLY A 29 -8.30 2.06 -7.48
C GLY A 29 -9.51 1.78 -6.59
N VAL A 30 -9.30 1.18 -5.41
CA VAL A 30 -10.34 0.96 -4.39
C VAL A 30 -10.85 2.29 -3.84
N LEU A 31 -9.98 3.27 -3.59
CA LEU A 31 -10.37 4.60 -3.13
C LEU A 31 -11.16 5.37 -4.19
N LEU A 32 -10.76 5.30 -5.46
CA LEU A 32 -11.50 5.91 -6.57
C LEU A 32 -12.83 5.21 -6.78
N MET A 33 -12.85 3.87 -6.79
CA MET A 33 -14.07 3.08 -6.89
C MET A 33 -15.01 3.42 -5.74
N ALA A 34 -14.50 3.46 -4.50
CA ALA A 34 -15.25 3.92 -3.34
C ALA A 34 -15.76 5.34 -3.60
N PHE A 35 -14.91 6.31 -3.95
CA PHE A 35 -15.32 7.69 -4.23
C PHE A 35 -16.45 7.80 -5.25
N PHE A 36 -16.35 7.14 -6.40
CA PHE A 36 -17.43 7.16 -7.40
C PHE A 36 -18.71 6.49 -6.89
N MET A 37 -18.58 5.37 -6.18
CA MET A 37 -19.70 4.68 -5.55
C MET A 37 -20.25 5.41 -4.32
N LEU A 38 -19.54 6.39 -3.78
CA LEU A 38 -19.94 7.27 -2.67
C LEU A 38 -20.68 8.49 -3.21
N VAL A 39 -20.09 9.13 -4.22
CA VAL A 39 -20.60 10.37 -4.80
C VAL A 39 -21.90 10.13 -5.54
N LEU A 40 -22.00 9.07 -6.33
CA LEU A 40 -23.18 8.86 -7.18
C LEU A 40 -24.48 8.66 -6.37
N PRO A 41 -24.53 7.76 -5.36
CA PRO A 41 -25.71 7.65 -4.48
C PRO A 41 -25.94 8.93 -3.67
N GLY A 42 -24.87 9.60 -3.23
CA GLY A 42 -24.96 10.88 -2.52
C GLY A 42 -25.64 11.97 -3.36
N VAL A 43 -25.30 12.08 -4.65
CA VAL A 43 -25.92 13.03 -5.58
C VAL A 43 -27.38 12.66 -5.87
N VAL A 44 -27.71 11.37 -5.99
CA VAL A 44 -29.10 10.91 -6.16
C VAL A 44 -29.93 11.27 -4.93
N ILE A 45 -29.45 10.95 -3.73
CA ILE A 45 -30.12 11.30 -2.46
C ILE A 45 -30.28 12.82 -2.36
N TYR A 46 -29.22 13.57 -2.67
CA TYR A 46 -29.25 15.02 -2.65
C TYR A 46 -30.33 15.58 -3.59
N THR A 47 -30.38 15.07 -4.82
CA THR A 47 -31.36 15.51 -5.83
C THR A 47 -32.78 15.18 -5.39
N VAL A 48 -33.02 13.99 -4.81
CA VAL A 48 -34.35 13.58 -4.34
C VAL A 48 -34.84 14.40 -3.15
N VAL A 49 -33.94 14.89 -2.28
CA VAL A 49 -34.33 15.64 -1.07
C VAL A 49 -34.35 17.15 -1.33
N TRP A 50 -33.28 17.68 -1.91
CA TRP A 50 -33.04 19.12 -2.08
C TRP A 50 -33.07 19.61 -3.53
N GLY A 51 -33.23 18.71 -4.51
CA GLY A 51 -33.32 19.12 -5.91
C GLY A 51 -34.49 20.05 -6.17
N GLU A 52 -34.30 20.90 -7.18
CA GLU A 52 -35.28 21.90 -7.59
C GLU A 52 -36.52 21.20 -8.17
N ARG A 53 -37.71 21.62 -7.75
CA ARG A 53 -38.96 20.97 -8.17
C ARG A 53 -39.30 21.39 -9.60
N ALA A 54 -39.56 20.40 -10.44
CA ALA A 54 -40.05 20.62 -11.80
C ALA A 54 -41.13 19.58 -12.15
N VAL A 55 -41.83 19.82 -13.24
CA VAL A 55 -42.78 18.85 -13.81
C VAL A 55 -42.22 18.39 -15.15
N ALA A 56 -42.01 17.08 -15.30
CA ALA A 56 -41.49 16.49 -16.53
C ALA A 56 -42.60 15.82 -17.34
N THR A 57 -42.59 15.99 -18.65
CA THR A 57 -43.42 15.27 -19.60
C THR A 57 -42.55 14.25 -20.31
N VAL A 58 -42.82 12.96 -20.10
CA VAL A 58 -42.02 11.88 -20.72
C VAL A 58 -42.49 11.66 -22.15
N GLU A 59 -41.58 11.78 -23.12
CA GLU A 59 -41.91 11.68 -24.54
C GLU A 59 -41.69 10.27 -25.08
N VAL A 60 -40.54 9.69 -24.74
CA VAL A 60 -40.12 8.40 -25.29
C VAL A 60 -39.31 7.62 -24.25
N CYS A 61 -39.48 6.30 -24.25
CA CYS A 61 -38.65 5.38 -23.45
C CYS A 61 -38.14 4.24 -24.34
N GLU A 62 -36.84 4.24 -24.60
CA GLU A 62 -36.16 3.22 -25.40
C GLU A 62 -35.46 2.20 -24.52
N GLN A 63 -35.56 0.92 -24.86
CA GLN A 63 -34.80 -0.12 -24.18
C GLN A 63 -33.41 -0.20 -24.80
N ARG A 64 -32.39 0.16 -24.02
CA ARG A 64 -30.99 0.13 -24.45
C ARG A 64 -30.27 -1.04 -23.79
N LYS A 65 -29.42 -1.71 -24.57
CA LYS A 65 -28.50 -2.76 -24.11
C LYS A 65 -27.08 -2.22 -24.14
N PRO A 66 -26.65 -1.44 -23.12
CA PRO A 66 -25.27 -0.96 -23.06
C PRO A 66 -24.26 -2.11 -22.89
N MET A 67 -24.68 -3.26 -22.33
CA MET A 67 -23.87 -4.47 -22.18
C MET A 67 -24.71 -5.72 -22.48
N ARG A 68 -24.03 -6.84 -22.79
CA ARG A 68 -24.64 -8.09 -23.29
C ARG A 68 -25.77 -8.62 -22.40
N ASP A 69 -25.69 -8.39 -21.09
CA ASP A 69 -26.59 -8.96 -20.09
C ASP A 69 -27.31 -7.91 -19.22
N THR A 70 -27.32 -6.63 -19.63
CA THR A 70 -28.01 -5.58 -18.85
C THR A 70 -28.88 -4.73 -19.77
N GLU A 71 -30.18 -4.80 -19.54
CA GLU A 71 -31.18 -3.95 -20.19
C GLU A 71 -31.47 -2.75 -19.30
N PHE A 72 -31.40 -1.55 -19.88
CA PHE A 72 -31.76 -0.30 -19.20
C PHE A 72 -32.80 0.45 -20.03
N LEU A 73 -33.77 1.07 -19.37
CA LEU A 73 -34.78 1.88 -20.02
C LEU A 73 -34.32 3.35 -20.02
N ASP A 74 -33.95 3.86 -21.20
CA ASP A 74 -33.60 5.27 -21.39
C ASP A 74 -34.86 6.07 -21.74
N CYS A 75 -35.41 6.77 -20.76
CA CYS A 75 -36.55 7.66 -20.95
C CYS A 75 -36.09 9.10 -21.13
N ARG A 76 -36.66 9.79 -22.12
CA ARG A 76 -36.38 11.19 -22.44
C ARG A 76 -37.65 12.01 -22.45
N GLY A 77 -37.51 13.29 -22.15
CA GLY A 77 -38.61 14.24 -22.22
C GLY A 77 -38.16 15.66 -21.87
N GLU A 78 -39.15 16.52 -21.70
CA GLU A 78 -38.95 17.91 -21.30
C GLU A 78 -39.44 18.12 -19.86
N TRP A 79 -38.86 19.06 -19.14
CA TRP A 79 -39.35 19.48 -17.83
C TRP A 79 -39.41 20.99 -17.71
N ARG A 80 -40.36 21.44 -16.90
CA ARG A 80 -40.61 22.86 -16.64
C ARG A 80 -40.50 23.16 -15.16
N PHE A 81 -39.74 24.19 -14.83
CA PHE A 81 -39.59 24.72 -13.48
C PHE A 81 -40.72 25.70 -13.15
N ALA A 82 -40.82 26.08 -11.88
CA ALA A 82 -41.86 27.00 -11.41
C ALA A 82 -41.74 28.41 -12.00
N ASP A 83 -40.52 28.84 -12.33
CA ASP A 83 -40.23 30.12 -12.98
C ASP A 83 -40.54 30.14 -14.49
N GLY A 84 -41.00 29.01 -15.04
CA GLY A 84 -41.32 28.84 -16.45
C GLY A 84 -40.13 28.45 -17.33
N THR A 85 -38.91 28.37 -16.78
CA THR A 85 -37.76 27.83 -17.50
C THR A 85 -37.98 26.36 -17.86
N ARG A 86 -37.39 25.93 -18.98
CA ARG A 86 -37.55 24.58 -19.52
C ARG A 86 -36.19 23.92 -19.72
N GLY A 87 -36.15 22.62 -19.49
CA GLY A 87 -35.02 21.76 -19.86
C GLY A 87 -35.53 20.52 -20.60
N SER A 88 -34.62 19.82 -21.28
CA SER A 88 -34.94 18.58 -21.97
C SER A 88 -33.76 17.61 -21.90
N GLY A 89 -34.06 16.30 -21.99
CA GLY A 89 -33.04 15.26 -21.88
C GLY A 89 -33.54 13.99 -21.20
N HIS A 90 -32.61 13.24 -20.60
CA HIS A 90 -32.89 12.00 -19.89
C HIS A 90 -33.66 12.28 -18.59
N VAL A 91 -34.69 11.48 -18.31
CA VAL A 91 -35.46 11.53 -17.07
C VAL A 91 -35.33 10.20 -16.34
N SER A 92 -34.76 10.24 -15.14
CA SER A 92 -34.56 9.06 -14.28
C SER A 92 -35.80 8.75 -13.43
N GLY A 93 -36.03 7.48 -13.10
CA GLY A 93 -37.12 7.06 -12.19
C GLY A 93 -38.52 7.05 -12.83
N VAL A 94 -38.61 7.19 -14.15
CA VAL A 94 -39.85 7.04 -14.94
C VAL A 94 -39.83 5.75 -15.75
N GLY A 95 -41.00 5.26 -16.12
CA GLY A 95 -41.16 4.05 -16.94
C GLY A 95 -42.04 4.26 -18.17
N ARG A 96 -42.24 3.20 -18.96
CA ARG A 96 -43.11 3.25 -20.15
C ARG A 96 -44.55 3.68 -19.84
N ALA A 97 -45.03 3.42 -18.63
CA ALA A 97 -46.37 3.82 -18.18
C ALA A 97 -46.51 5.35 -17.95
N ASP A 98 -45.40 6.08 -17.91
CA ASP A 98 -45.36 7.52 -17.69
C ASP A 98 -45.29 8.31 -19.02
N ILE A 99 -45.21 7.63 -20.18
CA ILE A 99 -45.16 8.28 -21.50
C ILE A 99 -46.43 9.11 -21.74
N GLY A 100 -46.24 10.36 -22.17
CA GLY A 100 -47.31 11.33 -22.40
C GLY A 100 -47.94 11.90 -21.13
N ARG A 101 -47.40 11.59 -19.95
CA ARG A 101 -47.90 12.08 -18.66
C ARG A 101 -46.95 13.09 -18.06
N GLU A 102 -47.53 14.04 -17.33
CA GLU A 102 -46.79 14.95 -16.47
C GLU A 102 -46.46 14.24 -15.14
N VAL A 103 -45.17 14.19 -14.80
CA VAL A 103 -44.65 13.54 -13.60
C VAL A 103 -43.87 14.56 -12.77
N PRO A 104 -44.13 14.67 -11.45
CA PRO A 104 -43.32 15.51 -10.59
C PRO A 104 -41.90 14.96 -10.48
N VAL A 105 -40.92 15.82 -10.74
CA VAL A 105 -39.49 15.48 -10.67
C VAL A 105 -38.74 16.46 -9.79
N ARG A 106 -37.54 16.05 -9.37
CA ARG A 106 -36.54 16.95 -8.82
C ARG A 106 -35.31 16.97 -9.69
N VAL A 107 -34.85 18.16 -10.04
CA VAL A 107 -33.69 18.38 -10.90
C VAL A 107 -32.47 18.64 -10.03
N GLY A 108 -31.40 17.91 -10.31
CA GLY A 108 -30.10 18.08 -9.66
C GLY A 108 -28.96 18.03 -10.67
N PRO A 109 -27.71 17.97 -10.21
CA PRO A 109 -26.53 18.07 -11.07
C PRO A 109 -26.41 16.98 -12.16
N ILE A 110 -27.07 15.84 -11.98
CA ILE A 110 -27.05 14.69 -12.92
C ILE A 110 -28.37 14.60 -13.72
N GLY A 111 -29.30 15.55 -13.52
CA GLY A 111 -30.57 15.63 -14.25
C GLY A 111 -31.81 15.44 -13.36
N PRO A 112 -32.99 15.33 -13.99
CA PRO A 112 -34.27 15.13 -13.30
C PRO A 112 -34.48 13.68 -12.82
N TYR A 113 -34.95 13.55 -11.58
CA TYR A 113 -35.35 12.28 -10.96
C TYR A 113 -36.81 12.29 -10.52
N ALA A 114 -37.58 11.30 -10.98
CA ALA A 114 -38.98 11.08 -10.60
C ALA A 114 -39.11 10.07 -9.44
N GLY A 115 -40.14 10.25 -8.60
CA GLY A 115 -40.67 9.19 -7.74
C GLY A 115 -39.98 8.92 -6.41
N GLY A 116 -39.25 9.89 -5.84
CA GLY A 116 -38.70 9.77 -4.49
C GLY A 116 -37.67 8.64 -4.32
N LEU A 117 -37.36 8.30 -3.06
CA LEU A 117 -36.38 7.26 -2.74
C LEU A 117 -36.85 5.85 -3.12
N ASP A 118 -38.16 5.58 -3.12
CA ASP A 118 -38.69 4.24 -3.42
C ASP A 118 -38.42 3.80 -4.86
N ARG A 119 -38.67 4.69 -5.85
CA ARG A 119 -38.30 4.41 -7.25
C ARG A 119 -36.79 4.36 -7.47
N SER A 120 -36.01 4.95 -6.56
CA SER A 120 -34.54 5.00 -6.63
C SER A 120 -33.85 3.89 -5.84
N ARG A 121 -34.60 2.96 -5.22
CA ARG A 121 -34.06 1.91 -4.35
C ARG A 121 -32.97 1.05 -5.01
N HIS A 122 -33.09 0.82 -6.32
CA HIS A 122 -32.13 0.04 -7.10
C HIS A 122 -30.75 0.71 -7.19
N ALA A 123 -30.69 2.05 -7.11
CA ALA A 123 -29.44 2.81 -7.08
C ALA A 123 -28.93 3.00 -5.63
N VAL A 124 -29.84 3.18 -4.67
CA VAL A 124 -29.48 3.52 -3.28
C VAL A 124 -29.06 2.27 -2.47
N ILE A 125 -29.78 1.14 -2.60
CA ILE A 125 -29.53 -0.07 -1.80
C ILE A 125 -28.13 -0.64 -2.04
N PRO A 126 -27.63 -0.83 -3.28
CA PRO A 126 -26.29 -1.36 -3.48
C PRO A 126 -25.21 -0.44 -2.90
N GLY A 127 -25.38 0.88 -3.03
CA GLY A 127 -24.49 1.86 -2.42
C GLY A 127 -24.47 1.73 -0.90
N ALA A 128 -25.64 1.68 -0.26
CA ALA A 128 -25.77 1.52 1.19
C ALA A 128 -25.19 0.20 1.71
N LEU A 129 -25.43 -0.92 1.03
CA LEU A 129 -24.85 -2.23 1.40
C LEU A 129 -23.33 -2.22 1.29
N MET A 130 -22.80 -1.62 0.23
CA MET A 130 -21.35 -1.49 0.06
C MET A 130 -20.74 -0.59 1.14
N TRP A 131 -21.41 0.51 1.55
CA TRP A 131 -21.01 1.31 2.71
C TRP A 131 -20.94 0.47 3.98
N ALA A 132 -22.00 -0.29 4.27
CA ALA A 132 -22.07 -1.14 5.45
C ALA A 132 -20.93 -2.18 5.47
N ALA A 133 -20.52 -2.70 4.30
CA ALA A 133 -19.40 -3.63 4.18
C ALA A 133 -18.02 -2.96 4.25
N THR A 134 -17.85 -1.77 3.67
CA THR A 134 -16.54 -1.11 3.54
C THR A 134 -16.13 -0.33 4.78
N LEU A 135 -17.07 0.32 5.48
CA LEU A 135 -16.77 1.11 6.69
C LEU A 135 -16.06 0.32 7.78
N PRO A 136 -16.48 -0.91 8.13
CA PRO A 136 -15.77 -1.72 9.12
C PRO A 136 -14.33 -2.03 8.69
N VAL A 137 -14.12 -2.39 7.43
CA VAL A 137 -12.78 -2.69 6.88
C VAL A 137 -11.88 -1.46 6.96
N VAL A 138 -12.40 -0.30 6.55
CA VAL A 138 -11.68 0.98 6.64
C VAL A 138 -11.36 1.31 8.10
N GLY A 139 -12.33 1.15 9.01
CA GLY A 139 -12.15 1.35 10.45
C GLY A 139 -11.05 0.46 11.05
N VAL A 140 -11.02 -0.82 10.69
CA VAL A 140 -9.97 -1.76 11.11
C VAL A 140 -8.59 -1.34 10.58
N VAL A 141 -8.48 -0.99 9.30
CA VAL A 141 -7.21 -0.52 8.72
C VAL A 141 -6.72 0.75 9.42
N PHE A 142 -7.60 1.73 9.64
CA PHE A 142 -7.26 2.95 10.37
C PHE A 142 -6.86 2.67 11.81
N PHE A 143 -7.57 1.77 12.50
CA PHE A 143 -7.24 1.37 13.87
C PHE A 143 -5.81 0.82 13.96
N PHE A 144 -5.44 -0.15 13.12
CA PHE A 144 -4.08 -0.68 13.07
C PHE A 144 -3.05 0.38 12.68
N HIS A 145 -3.39 1.27 11.73
CA HIS A 145 -2.51 2.37 11.33
C HIS A 145 -2.23 3.34 12.49
N PHE A 146 -3.27 3.79 13.20
CA PHE A 146 -3.13 4.70 14.33
C PHE A 146 -2.39 4.04 15.49
N ARG A 147 -2.68 2.77 15.78
CA ARG A 147 -1.98 1.99 16.81
C ARG A 147 -0.50 1.82 16.47
N ALA A 148 -0.15 1.45 15.23
CA ALA A 148 1.23 1.39 14.78
C ALA A 148 1.93 2.74 14.86
N ARG A 149 1.24 3.84 14.53
CA ARG A 149 1.78 5.21 14.63
C ARG A 149 1.98 5.64 16.09
N ALA A 150 1.05 5.33 16.98
CA ALA A 150 1.18 5.58 18.41
C ALA A 150 2.35 4.80 18.99
N ARG A 151 2.48 3.51 18.62
CA ARG A 151 3.59 2.67 19.06
C ARG A 151 4.94 3.16 18.55
N ALA A 152 5.04 3.51 17.27
CA ALA A 152 6.26 4.09 16.71
C ALA A 152 6.66 5.40 17.43
N ARG A 153 5.70 6.25 17.80
CA ARG A 153 5.97 7.45 18.61
C ARG A 153 6.45 7.09 20.00
N TRP A 154 5.82 6.12 20.65
CA TRP A 154 6.21 5.65 21.98
C TRP A 154 7.64 5.10 21.99
N VAL A 155 8.00 4.22 21.04
CA VAL A 155 9.37 3.69 20.92
C VAL A 155 10.36 4.83 20.64
N LEU A 156 10.04 5.75 19.73
CA LEU A 156 10.91 6.88 19.44
C LEU A 156 11.06 7.84 20.63
N ALA A 157 10.04 7.99 21.48
CA ALA A 157 10.16 8.78 22.70
C ALA A 157 11.12 8.12 23.70
N GLN A 158 10.99 6.81 23.90
CA GLN A 158 11.90 6.07 24.78
C GLN A 158 13.35 6.09 24.31
N VAL A 159 13.57 5.99 23.00
CA VAL A 159 14.92 5.91 22.42
C VAL A 159 15.51 7.29 22.18
N GLY A 160 14.69 8.31 21.91
CA GLY A 160 15.11 9.68 21.60
C GLY A 160 15.54 10.52 22.80
N GLU A 161 15.26 10.07 24.03
CA GLU A 161 15.76 10.71 25.26
C GLU A 161 17.26 10.42 25.50
N GLY A 162 17.81 9.34 24.93
CA GLY A 162 19.23 9.03 25.02
C GLY A 162 19.97 9.44 23.74
N THR A 163 20.67 10.59 23.76
CA THR A 163 21.86 11.04 22.99
C THR A 163 22.19 10.55 21.56
N GLY A 164 21.45 9.64 20.95
CA GLY A 164 21.75 8.97 19.69
C GLY A 164 21.36 9.80 18.48
N SER A 165 22.15 9.68 17.42
CA SER A 165 21.81 10.29 16.14
C SER A 165 20.58 9.61 15.55
N SER A 166 19.43 10.28 15.57
CA SER A 166 18.22 9.82 14.89
C SER A 166 18.31 10.15 13.41
N VAL A 167 18.01 9.17 12.55
CA VAL A 167 18.11 9.35 11.10
C VAL A 167 16.87 8.81 10.41
N THR A 168 16.20 9.65 9.61
CA THR A 168 14.86 9.35 9.05
C THR A 168 14.89 9.23 7.53
N GLY A 169 14.18 8.24 6.98
CA GLY A 169 14.20 7.99 5.54
C GLY A 169 12.99 7.33 4.91
N ARG A 170 12.90 7.46 3.58
CA ARG A 170 12.04 6.65 2.69
C ARG A 170 12.87 5.97 1.60
N ARG A 171 13.66 6.77 0.89
CA ARG A 171 14.74 6.33 -0.02
C ARG A 171 16.05 7.09 0.23
N ARG A 172 16.07 7.90 1.28
CA ARG A 172 17.18 8.77 1.65
C ARG A 172 17.35 8.64 3.15
N PHE A 173 18.56 8.40 3.61
CA PHE A 173 18.95 8.49 5.01
C PHE A 173 19.23 9.97 5.31
N ARG A 174 18.57 10.57 6.31
CA ARG A 174 18.78 11.99 6.67
C ARG A 174 19.01 12.20 8.15
N ASP A 175 20.03 12.98 8.50
CA ASP A 175 20.35 13.32 9.89
C ASP A 175 19.21 14.08 10.60
N GLY A 176 19.35 14.34 11.90
CA GLY A 176 18.39 15.11 12.68
C GLY A 176 18.16 16.55 12.20
N ARG A 177 19.07 17.09 11.37
CA ARG A 177 18.94 18.41 10.72
C ARG A 177 18.30 18.32 9.32
N GLY A 178 17.91 17.13 8.89
CA GLY A 178 17.30 16.90 7.57
C GLY A 178 18.29 16.82 6.41
N ARG A 179 19.61 16.87 6.66
CA ARG A 179 20.63 16.72 5.62
C ARG A 179 20.67 15.27 5.17
N THR A 180 20.71 15.05 3.85
CA THR A 180 20.79 13.70 3.30
C THR A 180 22.20 13.16 3.53
N LEU A 181 22.31 12.03 4.21
CA LEU A 181 23.54 11.28 4.44
C LEU A 181 23.71 10.17 3.40
N LEU A 182 22.63 9.47 3.04
CA LEU A 182 22.67 8.42 2.01
C LEU A 182 21.44 8.46 1.11
N ARG A 183 21.57 8.01 -0.13
CA ARG A 183 20.50 7.78 -1.10
C ARG A 183 20.50 6.33 -1.55
N PHE A 184 19.36 5.66 -1.45
CA PHE A 184 19.23 4.25 -1.83
C PHE A 184 18.65 4.11 -3.24
N ARG A 185 19.32 3.33 -4.09
CA ARG A 185 18.87 3.01 -5.45
C ARG A 185 18.77 1.49 -5.62
N ALA A 186 17.58 1.01 -5.99
CA ALA A 186 17.34 -0.41 -6.22
C ALA A 186 17.46 -0.77 -7.71
N SER A 187 18.20 -1.84 -8.01
CA SER A 187 18.55 -2.31 -9.34
C SER A 187 18.19 -3.79 -9.53
N ALA A 188 17.83 -4.15 -10.76
CA ALA A 188 17.67 -5.55 -11.18
C ALA A 188 19.00 -6.21 -11.55
N ARG A 189 19.96 -5.43 -12.05
CA ARG A 189 21.27 -5.91 -12.49
C ARG A 189 22.29 -5.82 -11.36
N PRO A 190 23.17 -6.82 -11.20
CA PRO A 190 24.27 -6.72 -10.24
C PRO A 190 25.18 -5.55 -10.64
N PRO A 191 25.60 -4.72 -9.68
CA PRO A 191 26.70 -3.78 -9.89
C PRO A 191 27.94 -4.52 -10.38
N SER A 192 28.75 -3.89 -11.24
CA SER A 192 30.02 -4.45 -11.72
C SER A 192 30.96 -4.81 -10.57
N ALA A 193 30.95 -4.03 -9.49
CA ALA A 193 31.71 -4.33 -8.27
C ALA A 193 31.33 -5.68 -7.62
N LEU A 194 30.12 -6.20 -7.87
CA LEU A 194 29.68 -7.50 -7.36
C LEU A 194 29.87 -8.63 -8.38
N ALA A 195 30.42 -8.35 -9.56
CA ALA A 195 30.75 -9.37 -10.57
C ALA A 195 31.91 -10.22 -10.03
N GLY A 196 31.60 -11.43 -9.54
CA GLY A 196 32.57 -12.32 -8.90
C GLY A 196 32.28 -12.63 -7.43
N ALA A 197 31.31 -11.96 -6.80
CA ALA A 197 30.92 -12.21 -5.41
C ALA A 197 30.18 -13.55 -5.18
N GLY A 198 30.19 -14.48 -6.14
CA GLY A 198 29.55 -15.80 -6.03
C GLY A 198 28.02 -15.75 -5.87
N LEU A 199 27.36 -14.68 -6.32
CA LEU A 199 25.92 -14.49 -6.16
C LEU A 199 25.07 -15.21 -7.22
N GLY A 200 25.69 -15.79 -8.25
CA GLY A 200 25.01 -16.32 -9.44
C GLY A 200 24.05 -17.48 -9.20
N GLU A 201 24.32 -18.34 -8.21
CA GLU A 201 23.47 -19.49 -7.88
C GLU A 201 22.38 -19.18 -6.86
N ARG A 202 22.38 -17.98 -6.27
CA ARG A 202 21.46 -17.66 -5.18
C ARG A 202 20.11 -17.20 -5.73
N ARG A 203 19.03 -17.77 -5.18
CA ARG A 203 17.68 -17.25 -5.42
C ARG A 203 17.51 -15.87 -4.79
N PHE A 204 17.33 -14.87 -5.62
CA PHE A 204 17.02 -13.51 -5.21
C PHE A 204 15.57 -13.40 -4.74
N ALA A 205 15.34 -12.64 -3.67
CA ALA A 205 14.00 -12.48 -3.10
C ALA A 205 13.07 -11.59 -3.94
N THR A 206 13.61 -10.77 -4.87
CA THR A 206 12.82 -9.76 -5.58
C THR A 206 13.37 -9.47 -6.97
N ARG A 207 12.53 -8.92 -7.87
CA ARG A 207 12.94 -8.47 -9.22
C ARG A 207 14.02 -7.37 -9.24
N ARG A 208 14.21 -6.66 -8.12
CA ARG A 208 15.26 -5.64 -7.96
C ARG A 208 16.05 -5.94 -6.68
N PRO A 209 16.89 -6.98 -6.70
CA PRO A 209 17.49 -7.50 -5.48
C PRO A 209 18.70 -6.70 -5.03
N PHE A 210 19.29 -5.88 -5.90
CA PHE A 210 20.46 -5.09 -5.56
C PHE A 210 20.05 -3.70 -5.09
N VAL A 211 20.69 -3.21 -4.04
CA VAL A 211 20.51 -1.86 -3.51
C VAL A 211 21.88 -1.23 -3.36
N ALA A 212 22.08 -0.04 -3.96
CA ALA A 212 23.27 0.77 -3.73
C ALA A 212 22.92 1.93 -2.81
N ALA A 213 23.74 2.16 -1.79
CA ALA A 213 23.68 3.33 -0.94
C ALA A 213 24.73 4.34 -1.40
N HIS A 214 24.30 5.54 -1.78
CA HIS A 214 25.18 6.60 -2.26
C HIS A 214 25.31 7.71 -1.21
N ALA A 215 26.53 8.13 -0.91
CA ALA A 215 26.81 9.34 -0.16
C ALA A 215 26.35 10.60 -0.92
N PRO A 216 26.35 11.79 -0.30
CA PRO A 216 25.96 13.03 -0.96
C PRO A 216 26.89 13.40 -2.12
N SER A 217 28.14 12.92 -2.08
CA SER A 217 29.13 13.00 -3.17
C SER A 217 28.80 12.10 -4.37
N GLU A 218 27.69 11.35 -4.34
CA GLU A 218 27.30 10.28 -5.29
C GLU A 218 28.23 9.05 -5.29
N GLU A 219 29.29 9.06 -4.49
CA GLU A 219 30.12 7.88 -4.21
C GLU A 219 29.29 6.79 -3.53
N ILE A 220 29.62 5.53 -3.82
CA ILE A 220 28.92 4.38 -3.25
C ILE A 220 29.50 4.10 -1.88
N ALA A 221 28.66 4.18 -0.85
CA ALA A 221 29.04 3.86 0.52
C ALA A 221 29.00 2.34 0.78
N PHE A 222 28.02 1.63 0.23
CA PHE A 222 27.94 0.18 0.27
C PHE A 222 26.90 -0.35 -0.73
N PHE A 223 26.95 -1.66 -0.96
CA PHE A 223 25.90 -2.40 -1.66
C PHE A 223 25.20 -3.38 -0.73
N ALA A 224 23.94 -3.67 -1.04
CA ALA A 224 23.22 -4.79 -0.46
C ALA A 224 22.60 -5.66 -1.56
N ALA A 225 22.64 -6.97 -1.36
CA ALA A 225 21.96 -7.95 -2.22
C ALA A 225 20.91 -8.70 -1.40
N ARG A 226 19.65 -8.67 -1.86
CA ARG A 226 18.52 -9.34 -1.22
C ARG A 226 18.45 -10.81 -1.64
N LEU A 227 18.46 -11.70 -0.66
CA LEU A 227 18.47 -13.15 -0.84
C LEU A 227 17.16 -13.74 -0.32
N ALA A 228 16.75 -14.91 -0.79
CA ALA A 228 15.49 -15.54 -0.37
C ALA A 228 15.36 -15.71 1.16
N GLY A 229 16.47 -15.85 1.87
CA GLY A 229 16.54 -16.00 3.33
C GLY A 229 17.18 -14.82 4.07
N GLY A 230 17.23 -13.61 3.49
CA GLY A 230 17.82 -12.44 4.16
C GLY A 230 18.50 -11.48 3.19
N PHE A 231 19.66 -10.93 3.55
CA PHE A 231 20.43 -10.05 2.66
C PHE A 231 21.92 -10.11 2.97
N ALA A 232 22.75 -9.74 2.00
CA ALA A 232 24.20 -9.57 2.18
C ALA A 232 24.58 -8.11 1.95
N VAL A 233 25.53 -7.62 2.72
CA VAL A 233 26.09 -6.26 2.63
C VAL A 233 27.53 -6.36 2.14
N PHE A 234 27.89 -5.48 1.22
CA PHE A 234 29.21 -5.42 0.60
C PHE A 234 29.78 -4.02 0.72
N ALA A 235 31.08 -3.92 0.93
CA ALA A 235 31.84 -2.69 0.84
C ALA A 235 31.74 -2.08 -0.58
N PRO A 236 32.13 -0.80 -0.77
CA PRO A 236 32.15 -0.17 -2.09
C PRO A 236 32.94 -0.94 -3.15
N GLY A 237 34.03 -1.61 -2.74
CA GLY A 237 34.84 -2.46 -3.61
C GLY A 237 34.25 -3.84 -3.90
N GLY A 238 33.04 -4.14 -3.43
CA GLY A 238 32.36 -5.43 -3.65
C GLY A 238 32.75 -6.56 -2.70
N ARG A 239 33.66 -6.31 -1.76
CA ARG A 239 34.01 -7.28 -0.70
C ARG A 239 32.81 -7.50 0.22
N LEU A 240 32.47 -8.75 0.48
CA LEU A 240 31.43 -9.11 1.46
C LEU A 240 31.84 -8.63 2.85
N THR A 241 30.99 -7.84 3.51
CA THR A 241 31.24 -7.33 4.87
C THR A 241 30.36 -8.03 5.89
N LEU A 242 29.13 -8.39 5.52
CA LEU A 242 28.16 -8.95 6.46
C LEU A 242 27.07 -9.74 5.72
N VAL A 243 26.60 -10.83 6.32
CA VAL A 243 25.45 -11.61 5.86
C VAL A 243 24.37 -11.56 6.93
N VAL A 244 23.16 -11.17 6.55
CA VAL A 244 21.97 -11.22 7.40
C VAL A 244 21.11 -12.40 6.98
N ARG A 245 20.85 -13.31 7.91
CA ARG A 245 20.06 -14.52 7.71
C ARG A 245 18.76 -14.46 8.50
N SER A 246 17.66 -14.80 7.86
CA SER A 246 16.35 -14.95 8.49
C SER A 246 16.29 -16.27 9.24
N VAL A 247 15.90 -16.21 10.52
CA VAL A 247 15.66 -17.36 11.40
C VAL A 247 14.17 -17.68 11.45
N THR A 248 13.35 -16.67 11.71
CA THR A 248 11.88 -16.77 11.72
C THR A 248 11.28 -15.65 10.88
N HIS A 249 10.17 -15.92 10.21
CA HIS A 249 9.49 -14.92 9.37
C HIS A 249 8.46 -14.07 10.13
N SER A 250 7.80 -14.63 11.16
CA SER A 250 6.80 -13.93 11.95
C SER A 250 6.85 -14.38 13.42
N PRO A 251 7.26 -13.51 14.37
CA PRO A 251 7.91 -12.22 14.11
C PRO A 251 9.25 -12.41 13.37
N PRO A 252 9.71 -11.42 12.58
CA PRO A 252 10.97 -11.56 11.88
C PRO A 252 12.13 -11.51 12.89
N ARG A 253 12.96 -12.55 12.88
CA ARG A 253 14.21 -12.62 13.63
C ARG A 253 15.33 -12.87 12.66
N LEU A 254 16.34 -12.02 12.69
CA LEU A 254 17.48 -12.10 11.79
C LEU A 254 18.77 -12.23 12.58
N GLU A 255 19.68 -13.07 12.11
CA GLU A 255 21.05 -13.19 12.60
C GLU A 255 21.99 -12.42 11.68
N LEU A 256 22.95 -11.73 12.28
CA LEU A 256 24.01 -11.03 11.58
C LEU A 256 25.27 -11.86 11.71
N LEU A 257 25.85 -12.20 10.57
CA LEU A 257 27.02 -13.05 10.46
C LEU A 257 28.12 -12.28 9.72
N ALA A 258 29.34 -12.36 10.23
CA ALA A 258 30.54 -11.94 9.52
C ALA A 258 30.77 -12.82 8.27
N PRO A 259 31.69 -12.45 7.36
CA PRO A 259 31.95 -13.21 6.13
C PRO A 259 32.43 -14.65 6.39
N ASP A 260 33.14 -14.87 7.49
CA ASP A 260 33.59 -16.16 8.01
C ASP A 260 32.48 -16.96 8.75
N ARG A 261 31.26 -16.40 8.80
CA ARG A 261 30.07 -16.91 9.51
C ARG A 261 30.10 -16.76 11.03
N THR A 262 31.06 -16.02 11.58
CA THR A 262 31.07 -15.68 13.00
C THR A 262 29.84 -14.82 13.33
N PRO A 263 29.05 -15.14 14.38
CA PRO A 263 27.91 -14.31 14.77
C PRO A 263 28.39 -12.93 15.22
N LEU A 264 27.73 -11.88 14.71
CA LEU A 264 27.99 -10.49 15.10
C LEU A 264 26.85 -9.90 15.94
N GLY A 265 25.65 -10.47 15.81
CA GLY A 265 24.47 -9.96 16.49
C GLY A 265 23.17 -10.44 15.87
N ARG A 266 22.08 -9.76 16.24
CA ARG A 266 20.72 -10.12 15.82
C ARG A 266 19.82 -8.90 15.70
N ILE A 267 18.89 -8.96 14.75
CA ILE A 267 17.74 -8.05 14.65
C ILE A 267 16.51 -8.81 15.13
N VAL A 268 15.89 -8.30 16.19
CA VAL A 268 14.71 -8.88 16.82
C VAL A 268 13.63 -7.81 16.98
N PRO A 269 12.35 -8.18 17.19
CA PRO A 269 11.33 -7.22 17.58
C PRO A 269 11.77 -6.42 18.81
N TYR A 270 11.44 -5.13 18.83
CA TYR A 270 11.77 -4.28 19.97
C TYR A 270 11.04 -4.78 21.23
N PRO A 271 11.67 -4.82 22.42
CA PRO A 271 11.01 -5.29 23.65
C PRO A 271 9.65 -4.62 23.90
N GLY A 272 8.66 -5.42 24.30
CA GLY A 272 7.28 -4.98 24.52
C GLY A 272 6.47 -4.78 23.23
N SER A 273 7.02 -5.09 22.05
CA SER A 273 6.32 -5.06 20.75
C SER A 273 6.00 -6.45 20.19
N GLU A 274 6.05 -7.48 21.03
CA GLU A 274 5.81 -8.88 20.64
C GLU A 274 4.41 -9.06 20.05
N ASP A 275 3.40 -8.37 20.59
CA ASP A 275 2.01 -8.41 20.12
C ASP A 275 1.77 -7.61 18.82
N GLN A 276 2.78 -6.88 18.33
CA GLN A 276 2.70 -6.03 17.15
C GLN A 276 3.98 -6.14 16.30
N PRO A 277 4.24 -7.32 15.71
CA PRO A 277 5.40 -7.52 14.87
C PRO A 277 5.36 -6.55 13.68
N GLY A 278 6.48 -5.90 13.38
CA GLY A 278 6.61 -5.06 12.17
C GLY A 278 6.80 -3.56 12.40
N VAL A 279 6.58 -3.04 13.61
CA VAL A 279 6.67 -1.60 13.88
C VAL A 279 8.06 -1.17 14.33
N ALA A 280 8.69 -1.94 15.23
CA ALA A 280 9.98 -1.59 15.79
C ALA A 280 10.86 -2.83 15.98
N PHE A 281 12.15 -2.65 15.76
CA PHE A 281 13.17 -3.69 15.84
C PHE A 281 14.38 -3.19 16.60
N SER A 282 15.00 -4.06 17.38
CA SER A 282 16.27 -3.82 18.03
C SER A 282 17.36 -4.63 17.33
N LEU A 283 18.43 -3.96 16.94
CA LEU A 283 19.69 -4.57 16.56
C LEU A 283 20.56 -4.65 17.81
N THR A 284 20.95 -5.87 18.18
CA THR A 284 21.83 -6.14 19.33
C THR A 284 23.08 -6.87 18.86
N THR A 285 24.21 -6.65 19.53
CA THR A 285 25.43 -7.45 19.35
C THR A 285 25.21 -8.89 19.85
N GLU A 286 26.19 -9.76 19.65
CA GLU A 286 26.22 -11.09 20.27
C GLU A 286 26.17 -11.01 21.81
N THR A 287 26.84 -10.02 22.41
CA THR A 287 26.83 -9.76 23.86
C THR A 287 25.49 -9.23 24.38
N GLY A 288 24.54 -8.93 23.48
CA GLY A 288 23.22 -8.41 23.83
C GLY A 288 23.17 -6.88 23.97
N GLU A 289 24.26 -6.18 23.69
CA GLU A 289 24.30 -4.72 23.75
C GLU A 289 23.48 -4.10 22.60
N PRO A 290 22.66 -3.08 22.87
CA PRO A 290 21.87 -2.43 21.83
C PRO A 290 22.77 -1.58 20.93
N VAL A 291 22.70 -1.83 19.63
CA VAL A 291 23.45 -1.11 18.60
C VAL A 291 22.57 -0.10 17.90
N ALA A 292 21.35 -0.51 17.53
CA ALA A 292 20.42 0.36 16.83
C ALA A 292 18.98 -0.02 17.13
N VAL A 293 18.10 0.97 17.14
CA VAL A 293 16.65 0.76 17.12
C VAL A 293 16.09 1.26 15.79
N ILE A 294 15.31 0.40 15.14
CA ILE A 294 14.79 0.61 13.80
C ILE A 294 13.28 0.66 13.92
N VAL A 295 12.70 1.82 13.68
CA VAL A 295 11.26 2.06 13.79
C VAL A 295 10.68 2.30 12.40
N ALA A 296 9.83 1.38 11.94
CA ALA A 296 9.04 1.54 10.74
C ALA A 296 7.79 2.38 11.04
N ARG A 297 7.57 3.40 10.22
CA ARG A 297 6.36 4.22 10.18
C ARG A 297 5.78 4.10 8.77
N PHE A 298 4.49 4.35 8.59
CA PHE A 298 3.86 4.25 7.27
C PHE A 298 4.68 4.99 6.18
N LEU A 299 5.29 4.23 5.26
CA LEU A 299 6.19 4.69 4.19
C LEU A 299 7.48 5.42 4.63
N ARG A 300 7.83 5.41 5.92
CA ARG A 300 9.04 6.04 6.47
C ARG A 300 9.70 5.12 7.49
N TRP A 301 10.98 5.31 7.75
CA TRP A 301 11.67 4.60 8.82
C TRP A 301 12.57 5.57 9.55
N THR A 302 12.87 5.23 10.79
CA THR A 302 13.84 5.93 11.63
C THR A 302 14.81 4.89 12.17
N VAL A 303 16.09 5.13 12.03
CA VAL A 303 17.14 4.36 12.72
C VAL A 303 17.73 5.28 13.78
N VAL A 304 17.80 4.81 15.01
CA VAL A 304 18.53 5.46 16.09
C VAL A 304 19.71 4.56 16.45
N LEU A 305 20.92 5.06 16.19
CA LEU A 305 22.17 4.37 16.51
C LEU A 305 22.58 4.70 17.94
N HIS A 306 23.08 3.71 18.67
CA HIS A 306 23.63 3.86 20.02
C HIS A 306 25.17 3.86 19.92
N GLY A 307 25.79 4.90 20.48
CA GLY A 307 27.25 5.07 20.42
C GLY A 307 27.77 5.24 18.99
N ASP A 308 28.98 4.71 18.74
CA ASP A 308 29.61 4.68 17.43
C ASP A 308 29.79 3.21 16.98
N PRO A 309 28.73 2.58 16.45
CA PRO A 309 28.77 1.17 16.19
C PRO A 309 29.65 0.84 14.99
N PRO A 310 30.27 -0.36 14.95
CA PRO A 310 31.06 -0.80 13.81
C PRO A 310 30.31 -0.62 12.48
N GLU A 311 31.02 -0.12 11.48
CA GLU A 311 30.48 0.21 10.15
C GLU A 311 29.60 -0.91 9.55
N PRO A 312 29.95 -2.21 9.63
CA PRO A 312 29.11 -3.29 9.11
C PRO A 312 27.72 -3.37 9.78
N LEU A 313 27.64 -3.12 11.09
CA LEU A 313 26.37 -3.13 11.83
C LEU A 313 25.52 -1.91 11.49
N CYS A 314 26.16 -0.76 11.30
CA CYS A 314 25.52 0.46 10.84
C CYS A 314 24.88 0.25 9.45
N HIS A 315 25.64 -0.32 8.50
CA HIS A 315 25.14 -0.66 7.17
C HIS A 315 24.01 -1.70 7.20
N ALA A 316 24.11 -2.70 8.09
CA ALA A 316 23.06 -3.69 8.27
C ALA A 316 21.75 -3.06 8.78
N ALA A 317 21.82 -2.18 9.78
CA ALA A 317 20.67 -1.47 10.31
C ALA A 317 19.98 -0.62 9.24
N MET A 318 20.74 0.13 8.45
CA MET A 318 20.20 0.96 7.38
C MET A 318 19.59 0.14 6.24
N THR A 319 20.25 -0.95 5.85
CA THR A 319 19.75 -1.87 4.82
C THR A 319 18.43 -2.51 5.27
N PHE A 320 18.39 -3.01 6.52
CA PHE A 320 17.17 -3.56 7.09
C PHE A 320 16.06 -2.51 7.18
N ALA A 321 16.35 -1.28 7.60
CA ALA A 321 15.35 -0.21 7.66
C ALA A 321 14.75 0.12 6.28
N PHE A 322 15.59 0.13 5.24
CA PHE A 322 15.15 0.29 3.86
C PHE A 322 14.26 -0.87 3.38
N ASP A 323 14.57 -2.11 3.79
CA ASP A 323 13.82 -3.31 3.43
C ASP A 323 12.56 -3.52 4.28
N ALA A 324 12.54 -3.10 5.55
CA ALA A 324 11.39 -3.16 6.45
C ALA A 324 10.20 -2.33 5.95
N LEU A 325 10.44 -1.29 5.15
CA LEU A 325 9.39 -0.58 4.41
C LEU A 325 8.61 -1.45 3.42
N ARG A 326 9.14 -2.60 3.04
CA ARG A 326 8.45 -3.58 2.19
C ARG A 326 7.75 -4.64 3.02
N LEU A 327 8.30 -5.03 4.17
CA LEU A 327 7.63 -5.96 5.09
C LEU A 327 6.34 -5.37 5.68
N THR A 328 6.23 -4.04 5.69
CA THR A 328 5.03 -3.29 6.15
C THR A 328 4.05 -2.92 5.03
N LYS A 329 4.28 -3.39 3.80
CA LYS A 329 3.37 -3.21 2.66
C LYS A 329 2.59 -4.49 2.38
#